data_AF-A0A9W8MC22-F1
#
_entry.id   AF-A0A9W8MC22-F1
#
_cell.length_a   1.000
_cell.length_b   1.000
_cell.length_c   1.000
_cell.angle_alpha   90.00
_cell.angle_beta   90.00
_cell.angle_gamma   90.00
#
_symmetry.space_group_name_H-M   'P 1'
#
loop_
_entity.id
_entity.type
_entity.pdbx_description
1 polymer ?
#
loop_
_entity_poly.entity_id
_entity_poly.type
_entity_poly.pdbx_seq_one_letter_code
_entity_poly.pdbx_strand_id
1 'polypeptide(L)'
;MAKKGAERNGSTTVNQNSSFNISKLLILGLLFHVIFIGSVFDCYFTSPVVNGMKSFNVGSAHAKRLVLIVDATALDLWALDHLEQLFRNATQDAKLNAELRQDKVVVFLHLLGLDTTGHSYRPHSKEYMRNIQVVDDIVRRTEKLFNEFYQDQDTSFVFTADHGMSEIGNHGDGHPDNTRTPLIAWGKGVRGPLPDIPAGTHDTYSEPWGLKHLYRRDVEQADIASLMAALIGIDWPVNSVGVLPDADPSRPGYLDPAAGEDVAAKSALVNAKVILEQYRVKHELKMQHTLLYKPFTPLHNSGSNDLPGEAALKTIENLIETGQWASAKRGASVLIRTGLQGLHYLQTYDRFLIRTIVTFAYIGWACFASMYIFRPIETGWGLYQFVVSFFAAAVLAVFWGTFALQKSPWTFYLYVSFPVYFWQQFLTRGAPDLVSRVMRQGNGGRVHTSIHLERRIRLDGSGLAAHLALTPEESPETVRLMESPLRSERNIPPVIC
;
A
#
# COMPACT_ATOMS: atom_id res chain seq x y z
N MET A 1 30.82 89.95 10.18
CA MET A 1 30.02 88.79 10.66
C MET A 1 29.32 88.17 9.47
N ALA A 2 29.40 86.85 9.28
CA ALA A 2 28.67 86.14 8.21
C ALA A 2 27.72 85.10 8.82
N LYS A 3 26.43 85.16 8.50
CA LYS A 3 25.45 84.15 8.93
C LYS A 3 25.39 83.03 7.88
N LYS A 4 25.70 81.80 8.28
CA LYS A 4 25.41 80.59 7.51
C LYS A 4 23.91 80.31 7.55
N GLY A 5 23.25 80.23 6.40
CA GLY A 5 22.05 79.42 6.22
C GLY A 5 22.47 78.07 5.66
N ALA A 6 22.06 76.96 6.28
CA ALA A 6 22.44 75.62 5.86
C ALA A 6 21.19 74.74 5.76
N GLU A 7 20.65 74.60 4.56
CA GLU A 7 19.52 73.70 4.29
C GLU A 7 19.99 72.24 4.36
N ARG A 8 19.42 71.48 5.31
CA ARG A 8 19.60 70.03 5.39
C ARG A 8 18.42 69.32 4.74
N ASN A 9 18.44 69.21 3.41
CA ASN A 9 17.57 68.26 2.70
C ASN A 9 18.05 66.82 2.95
N GLY A 10 17.71 66.30 4.14
CA GLY A 10 17.98 64.93 4.54
C GLY A 10 17.05 63.94 3.84
N SER A 11 17.31 63.66 2.56
CA SER A 11 16.63 62.59 1.83
C SER A 11 17.05 61.23 2.36
N THR A 12 16.34 60.73 3.37
CA THR A 12 16.48 59.36 3.88
C THR A 12 15.94 58.35 2.86
N THR A 13 16.76 57.99 1.90
CA THR A 13 16.50 56.86 0.98
C THR A 13 16.43 55.56 1.78
N VAL A 14 15.22 55.17 2.17
CA VAL A 14 14.95 53.87 2.82
C VAL A 14 15.36 52.77 1.85
N ASN A 15 16.43 52.04 2.19
CA ASN A 15 17.04 51.05 1.32
C ASN A 15 16.19 49.76 1.30
N GLN A 16 15.07 49.79 0.57
CA GLN A 16 14.12 48.68 0.45
C GLN A 16 14.72 47.54 -0.39
N ASN A 17 15.51 46.68 0.26
CA ASN A 17 16.01 45.43 -0.30
C ASN A 17 15.85 44.27 0.69
N SER A 18 14.60 43.91 0.99
CA SER A 18 14.25 42.58 1.49
C SER A 18 14.52 41.54 0.40
N SER A 19 15.80 41.20 0.19
CA SER A 19 16.26 40.42 -0.96
C SER A 19 15.75 38.97 -0.91
N PHE A 20 14.63 38.75 -1.61
CA PHE A 20 14.02 37.44 -1.82
C PHE A 20 14.93 36.53 -2.67
N ASN A 21 15.88 35.88 -2.00
CA ASN A 21 16.89 35.02 -2.61
C ASN A 21 16.24 33.78 -3.26
N ILE A 22 16.18 33.76 -4.59
CA ILE A 22 15.55 32.69 -5.39
C ILE A 22 16.23 31.33 -5.15
N SER A 23 17.56 31.30 -5.01
CA SER A 23 18.30 30.06 -4.71
C SER A 23 17.88 29.46 -3.36
N LYS A 24 17.58 30.28 -2.35
CA LYS A 24 17.01 29.81 -1.07
C LYS A 24 15.63 29.19 -1.27
N LEU A 25 14.76 29.79 -2.09
CA LEU A 25 13.45 29.22 -2.40
C LEU A 25 13.60 27.85 -3.08
N LEU A 26 14.47 27.76 -4.10
CA LEU A 26 14.68 26.52 -4.86
C LEU A 26 15.28 25.40 -4.01
N ILE A 27 16.32 25.68 -3.22
CA ILE A 27 16.95 24.68 -2.34
C ILE A 27 15.97 24.21 -1.25
N LEU A 28 15.28 25.14 -0.59
CA LEU A 28 14.32 24.79 0.47
C LEU A 28 13.10 24.06 -0.10
N GLY A 29 12.67 24.41 -1.32
CA GLY A 29 11.62 23.70 -2.05
C GLY A 29 12.03 22.28 -2.41
N LEU A 30 13.23 22.06 -2.95
CA LEU A 30 13.73 20.72 -3.26
C LEU A 30 13.80 19.85 -2.00
N LEU A 31 14.40 20.35 -0.92
CA LEU A 31 14.47 19.66 0.38
C LEU A 31 13.08 19.32 0.92
N PHE A 32 12.14 20.27 0.87
CA PHE A 32 10.76 20.06 1.30
C PHE A 32 10.09 18.92 0.52
N HIS A 33 10.09 18.94 -0.80
CA HIS A 33 9.43 17.90 -1.60
C HIS A 33 10.11 16.53 -1.45
N VAL A 34 11.45 16.46 -1.43
CA VAL A 34 12.20 15.21 -1.22
C VAL A 34 11.86 14.58 0.15
N ILE A 35 11.81 15.38 1.21
CA ILE A 35 11.43 14.90 2.54
C ILE A 35 9.95 14.48 2.59
N PHE A 36 9.06 15.23 1.95
CA PHE A 36 7.62 14.95 2.00
C PHE A 36 7.17 13.81 1.08
N ILE A 37 8.00 13.36 0.12
CA ILE A 37 7.82 12.03 -0.51
C ILE A 37 7.87 10.92 0.55
N GLY A 38 8.76 11.02 1.55
CA GLY A 38 8.80 10.10 2.69
C GLY A 38 7.48 10.02 3.46
N SER A 39 6.73 11.13 3.55
CA SER A 39 5.44 11.17 4.28
C SER A 39 4.35 10.32 3.63
N VAL A 40 4.49 9.98 2.33
CA VAL A 40 3.61 9.03 1.64
C VAL A 40 3.83 7.61 2.18
N PHE A 41 5.09 7.21 2.36
CA PHE A 41 5.45 5.91 2.95
C PHE A 41 4.99 5.81 4.40
N ASP A 42 5.25 6.83 5.22
CA ASP A 42 4.79 6.88 6.62
C ASP A 42 3.24 6.93 6.75
N CYS A 43 2.51 7.40 5.73
CA CYS A 43 1.04 7.36 5.71
C CYS A 43 0.45 6.02 5.22
N TYR A 44 1.03 5.41 4.20
CA TYR A 44 0.37 4.36 3.40
C TYR A 44 1.08 3.00 3.42
N PHE A 45 2.37 2.96 3.72
CA PHE A 45 3.22 1.77 3.60
C PHE A 45 3.85 1.39 4.95
N THR A 46 3.06 1.47 6.03
CA THR A 46 3.47 1.04 7.38
C THR A 46 3.57 -0.48 7.45
N SER A 47 4.72 -1.00 7.87
CA SER A 47 4.97 -2.46 7.92
C SER A 47 3.94 -3.18 8.81
N PRO A 48 3.34 -4.31 8.36
CA PRO A 48 2.49 -5.14 9.18
C PRO A 48 3.26 -6.00 10.19
N VAL A 49 4.59 -6.12 10.05
CA VAL A 49 5.40 -7.08 10.82
C VAL A 49 5.64 -6.59 12.26
N VAL A 50 5.40 -7.47 13.23
CA VAL A 50 5.82 -7.31 14.64
C VAL A 50 6.54 -8.55 15.16
N ASN A 51 7.15 -8.42 16.34
CA ASN A 51 7.94 -9.46 17.00
C ASN A 51 7.33 -9.81 18.38
N GLY A 52 7.63 -10.99 18.92
CA GLY A 52 7.25 -11.38 20.29
C GLY A 52 5.84 -11.95 20.46
N MET A 53 5.16 -12.32 19.38
CA MET A 53 3.88 -13.04 19.43
C MET A 53 4.09 -14.53 19.74
N LYS A 54 3.05 -15.19 20.26
CA LYS A 54 3.00 -16.64 20.43
C LYS A 54 2.65 -17.35 19.12
N SER A 55 3.22 -18.54 18.91
CA SER A 55 2.80 -19.46 17.88
C SER A 55 1.51 -20.21 18.26
N PHE A 56 0.74 -20.62 17.26
CA PHE A 56 -0.46 -21.47 17.43
C PHE A 56 -0.56 -22.48 16.29
N ASN A 57 -1.02 -23.70 16.58
CA ASN A 57 -1.29 -24.76 15.59
C ASN A 57 -2.63 -25.47 15.90
N VAL A 58 -3.08 -26.31 14.95
CA VAL A 58 -4.37 -27.04 14.99
C VAL A 58 -4.28 -28.35 15.81
N GLY A 59 -3.08 -28.77 16.21
CA GLY A 59 -2.83 -30.03 16.92
C GLY A 59 -2.78 -31.28 16.04
N SER A 60 -3.38 -31.24 14.85
CA SER A 60 -3.33 -32.28 13.81
C SER A 60 -2.80 -31.75 12.48
N ALA A 61 -2.21 -32.65 11.68
CA ALA A 61 -1.86 -32.42 10.28
C ALA A 61 -2.84 -33.21 9.40
N HIS A 62 -3.24 -32.65 8.26
CA HIS A 62 -4.12 -33.31 7.29
C HIS A 62 -3.28 -34.15 6.31
N ALA A 63 -2.12 -33.61 5.92
CA ALA A 63 -1.12 -34.23 5.06
C ALA A 63 0.26 -34.25 5.74
N LYS A 64 1.12 -35.19 5.33
CA LYS A 64 2.50 -35.27 5.79
C LYS A 64 3.41 -34.27 5.07
N ARG A 65 3.04 -33.88 3.85
CA ARG A 65 3.90 -33.13 2.93
C ARG A 65 3.10 -32.10 2.15
N LEU A 66 3.77 -31.02 1.78
CA LEU A 66 3.18 -29.89 1.07
C LEU A 66 4.12 -29.44 -0.06
N VAL A 67 3.60 -29.32 -1.27
CA VAL A 67 4.34 -28.81 -2.43
C VAL A 67 3.75 -27.47 -2.88
N LEU A 68 4.60 -26.45 -3.09
CA LEU A 68 4.24 -25.13 -3.59
C LEU A 68 5.09 -24.79 -4.84
N ILE A 69 4.48 -24.28 -5.92
CA ILE A 69 5.09 -24.20 -7.28
C ILE A 69 4.97 -22.78 -7.89
N VAL A 70 6.03 -22.23 -8.54
CA VAL A 70 6.11 -20.83 -9.08
C VAL A 70 7.01 -20.64 -10.37
N ASP A 71 6.60 -21.21 -11.53
CA ASP A 71 6.71 -20.79 -12.99
C ASP A 71 8.02 -20.42 -13.82
N ALA A 72 8.53 -21.11 -14.92
CA ALA A 72 9.69 -20.60 -15.75
C ALA A 72 10.18 -20.91 -17.25
N THR A 73 9.72 -21.86 -18.07
CA THR A 73 10.47 -22.52 -19.20
C THR A 73 11.88 -23.12 -18.92
N ALA A 74 12.96 -22.32 -18.87
CA ALA A 74 14.33 -22.86 -18.91
C ALA A 74 14.88 -23.16 -17.51
N LEU A 75 14.61 -22.27 -16.56
CA LEU A 75 14.86 -22.49 -15.13
C LEU A 75 13.83 -23.48 -14.53
N ASP A 76 12.70 -23.64 -15.23
CA ASP A 76 11.61 -24.59 -15.00
C ASP A 76 12.10 -26.03 -15.09
N LEU A 77 12.67 -26.36 -16.25
CA LEU A 77 13.26 -27.66 -16.54
C LEU A 77 14.48 -27.89 -15.64
N TRP A 78 15.29 -26.85 -15.39
CA TRP A 78 16.39 -26.93 -14.42
C TRP A 78 15.91 -27.30 -13.02
N ALA A 79 14.86 -26.68 -12.49
CA ALA A 79 14.38 -26.96 -11.14
C ALA A 79 13.67 -28.32 -11.04
N LEU A 80 12.92 -28.72 -12.07
CA LEU A 80 12.38 -30.08 -12.15
C LEU A 80 13.50 -31.13 -12.25
N ASP A 81 14.54 -30.90 -13.04
CA ASP A 81 15.71 -31.77 -13.12
C ASP A 81 16.44 -31.87 -11.76
N HIS A 82 16.44 -30.79 -10.96
CA HIS A 82 16.98 -30.80 -9.59
C HIS A 82 16.06 -31.53 -8.60
N LEU A 83 14.74 -31.42 -8.73
CA LEU A 83 13.76 -32.18 -7.94
C LEU A 83 13.84 -33.69 -8.25
N GLU A 84 13.95 -34.05 -9.53
CA GLU A 84 14.21 -35.44 -9.93
C GLU A 84 15.58 -35.93 -9.44
N GLN A 85 16.63 -35.10 -9.49
CA GLN A 85 17.94 -35.45 -8.90
C GLN A 85 17.85 -35.64 -7.39
N LEU A 86 17.11 -34.81 -6.66
CA LEU A 86 16.90 -34.94 -5.22
C LEU A 86 16.31 -36.31 -4.87
N PHE A 87 15.25 -36.73 -5.57
CA PHE A 87 14.62 -38.03 -5.31
C PHE A 87 15.47 -39.21 -5.81
N ARG A 88 16.17 -39.09 -6.95
CA ARG A 88 17.15 -40.10 -7.43
C ARG A 88 18.30 -40.29 -6.43
N ASN A 89 18.82 -39.20 -5.86
CA ASN A 89 19.86 -39.26 -4.84
C ASN A 89 19.31 -39.90 -3.55
N ALA A 90 18.06 -39.60 -3.18
CA ALA A 90 17.39 -40.20 -2.03
C ALA A 90 17.13 -41.72 -2.17
N THR A 91 17.13 -42.31 -3.38
CA THR A 91 17.12 -43.79 -3.50
C THR A 91 18.47 -44.44 -3.19
N GLN A 92 19.55 -43.65 -3.05
CA GLN A 92 20.92 -44.12 -2.80
C GLN A 92 21.48 -43.66 -1.45
N ASP A 93 21.08 -42.48 -0.98
CA ASP A 93 21.38 -41.97 0.37
C ASP A 93 20.23 -42.27 1.34
N ALA A 94 20.46 -43.22 2.24
CA ALA A 94 19.50 -43.64 3.26
C ALA A 94 19.17 -42.54 4.30
N LYS A 95 20.07 -41.58 4.54
CA LYS A 95 19.82 -40.43 5.42
C LYS A 95 18.88 -39.45 4.73
N LEU A 96 19.17 -39.09 3.47
CA LEU A 96 18.32 -38.21 2.67
C LEU A 96 16.91 -38.81 2.47
N ASN A 97 16.81 -40.12 2.24
CA ASN A 97 15.54 -40.83 2.19
C ASN A 97 14.74 -40.70 3.49
N ALA A 98 15.41 -40.83 4.64
CA ALA A 98 14.77 -40.69 5.95
C ALA A 98 14.32 -39.25 6.21
N GLU A 99 15.14 -38.25 5.86
CA GLU A 99 14.81 -36.81 5.98
C GLU A 99 13.61 -36.44 5.11
N LEU A 100 13.57 -36.86 3.84
CA LEU A 100 12.44 -36.61 2.94
C LEU A 100 11.16 -37.37 3.31
N ARG A 101 11.24 -38.39 4.16
CA ARG A 101 10.09 -39.19 4.64
C ARG A 101 9.62 -38.82 6.05
N GLN A 102 10.17 -37.77 6.66
CA GLN A 102 9.64 -37.20 7.89
C GLN A 102 8.23 -36.64 7.67
N ASP A 103 7.47 -36.49 8.76
CA ASP A 103 6.24 -35.71 8.74
C ASP A 103 6.56 -34.20 8.68
N LYS A 104 5.68 -33.44 8.04
CA LYS A 104 5.72 -31.98 7.89
C LYS A 104 6.83 -31.44 6.96
N VAL A 105 7.23 -32.23 5.96
CA VAL A 105 8.16 -31.80 4.90
C VAL A 105 7.46 -30.85 3.91
N VAL A 106 7.97 -29.63 3.79
CA VAL A 106 7.54 -28.65 2.76
C VAL A 106 8.56 -28.64 1.62
N VAL A 107 8.10 -28.71 0.37
CA VAL A 107 8.90 -28.57 -0.84
C VAL A 107 8.44 -27.34 -1.60
N PHE A 108 9.37 -26.41 -1.87
CA PHE A 108 9.11 -25.19 -2.62
C PHE A 108 9.81 -25.27 -3.98
N LEU A 109 9.02 -25.45 -5.04
CA LEU A 109 9.44 -25.53 -6.43
C LEU A 109 9.25 -24.15 -7.09
N HIS A 110 10.12 -23.20 -6.70
CA HIS A 110 10.25 -21.96 -7.46
C HIS A 110 10.98 -22.22 -8.76
N LEU A 111 10.63 -21.47 -9.80
CA LEU A 111 11.08 -21.73 -11.14
C LEU A 111 11.64 -20.42 -11.77
N LEU A 112 10.94 -19.28 -11.66
CA LEU A 112 11.32 -17.93 -12.19
C LEU A 112 11.40 -17.80 -13.74
N GLY A 113 10.29 -17.54 -14.45
CA GLY A 113 10.35 -17.28 -15.91
C GLY A 113 9.11 -17.28 -16.82
N LEU A 114 7.86 -17.66 -16.43
CA LEU A 114 6.70 -17.16 -17.22
C LEU A 114 6.70 -15.63 -17.16
N ASP A 115 7.10 -15.11 -16.01
CA ASP A 115 7.60 -13.75 -15.79
C ASP A 115 8.60 -13.30 -16.86
N THR A 116 9.80 -13.93 -16.94
CA THR A 116 10.84 -13.60 -17.93
C THR A 116 10.32 -13.63 -19.37
N THR A 117 9.47 -14.61 -19.71
CA THR A 117 8.83 -14.73 -21.03
C THR A 117 7.78 -13.64 -21.24
N GLY A 118 7.06 -13.24 -20.19
CA GLY A 118 6.10 -12.12 -20.18
C GLY A 118 6.78 -10.77 -20.36
N HIS A 119 7.90 -10.50 -19.69
CA HIS A 119 8.72 -9.32 -19.94
C HIS A 119 9.30 -9.30 -21.36
N SER A 120 9.79 -10.45 -21.84
CA SER A 120 10.51 -10.54 -23.12
C SER A 120 9.58 -10.50 -24.35
N TYR A 121 8.42 -11.15 -24.27
CA TYR A 121 7.53 -11.39 -25.41
C TYR A 121 6.08 -10.93 -25.21
N ARG A 122 5.72 -10.52 -23.99
CA ARG A 122 4.35 -10.13 -23.53
C ARG A 122 3.39 -11.32 -23.37
N PRO A 123 2.34 -11.17 -22.52
CA PRO A 123 1.23 -12.12 -22.47
C PRO A 123 0.62 -12.38 -23.86
N HIS A 124 0.03 -13.57 -24.02
CA HIS A 124 -0.60 -14.03 -25.27
C HIS A 124 0.33 -14.18 -26.50
N SER A 125 1.63 -13.89 -26.38
CA SER A 125 2.63 -14.26 -27.39
C SER A 125 2.74 -15.79 -27.54
N LYS A 126 3.25 -16.26 -28.68
CA LYS A 126 3.38 -17.71 -28.94
C LYS A 126 4.39 -18.35 -27.98
N GLU A 127 5.38 -17.56 -27.58
CA GLU A 127 6.44 -17.86 -26.64
C GLU A 127 5.85 -18.03 -25.23
N TYR A 128 5.05 -17.07 -24.77
CA TYR A 128 4.33 -17.14 -23.48
C TYR A 128 3.35 -18.32 -23.45
N MET A 129 2.53 -18.49 -24.48
CA MET A 129 1.59 -19.62 -24.56
C MET A 129 2.29 -20.99 -24.62
N ARG A 130 3.52 -21.06 -25.15
CA ARG A 130 4.35 -22.26 -25.14
C ARG A 130 5.00 -22.51 -23.78
N ASN A 131 5.40 -21.47 -23.05
CA ASN A 131 5.85 -21.61 -21.65
C ASN A 131 4.72 -22.21 -20.79
N ILE A 132 3.47 -21.75 -20.91
CA ILE A 132 2.32 -22.34 -20.18
C ILE A 132 2.23 -23.87 -20.40
N GLN A 133 2.48 -24.34 -21.63
CA GLN A 133 2.47 -25.77 -21.96
C GLN A 133 3.65 -26.56 -21.35
N VAL A 134 4.79 -25.91 -21.12
CA VAL A 134 5.93 -26.52 -20.40
C VAL A 134 5.58 -26.69 -18.92
N VAL A 135 4.92 -25.70 -18.33
CA VAL A 135 4.54 -25.67 -16.90
C VAL A 135 3.48 -26.72 -16.59
N ASP A 136 2.48 -26.88 -17.47
CA ASP A 136 1.49 -27.96 -17.41
C ASP A 136 2.14 -29.35 -17.38
N ASP A 137 3.19 -29.59 -18.18
CA ASP A 137 3.96 -30.83 -18.12
C ASP A 137 4.82 -30.96 -16.87
N ILE A 138 5.36 -29.85 -16.34
CA ILE A 138 6.16 -29.84 -15.12
C ILE A 138 5.28 -30.12 -13.89
N VAL A 139 4.05 -29.60 -13.82
CA VAL A 139 3.08 -29.93 -12.76
C VAL A 139 2.73 -31.43 -12.82
N ARG A 140 2.41 -31.95 -14.01
CA ARG A 140 2.14 -33.38 -14.26
C ARG A 140 3.32 -34.27 -13.86
N ARG A 141 4.54 -33.92 -14.25
CA ARG A 141 5.77 -34.66 -13.90
C ARG A 141 6.08 -34.58 -12.41
N THR A 142 5.86 -33.43 -11.78
CA THR A 142 6.02 -33.24 -10.33
C THR A 142 5.07 -34.13 -9.53
N GLU A 143 3.78 -34.11 -9.84
CA GLU A 143 2.80 -35.00 -9.19
C GLU A 143 3.17 -36.48 -9.37
N LYS A 144 3.49 -36.89 -10.59
CA LYS A 144 3.92 -38.26 -10.89
C LYS A 144 5.15 -38.66 -10.06
N LEU A 145 6.18 -37.82 -10.04
CA LEU A 145 7.44 -38.04 -9.33
C LEU A 145 7.24 -38.20 -7.82
N PHE A 146 6.36 -37.40 -7.20
CA PHE A 146 5.98 -37.55 -5.80
C PHE A 146 5.24 -38.87 -5.54
N ASN A 147 4.28 -39.24 -6.39
CA ASN A 147 3.54 -40.49 -6.27
C ASN A 147 4.47 -41.73 -6.42
N GLU A 148 5.38 -41.72 -7.40
CA GLU A 148 6.34 -42.81 -7.64
C GLU A 148 7.39 -42.95 -6.52
N PHE A 149 7.89 -41.82 -5.98
CA PHE A 149 8.86 -41.84 -4.88
C PHE A 149 8.23 -42.23 -3.55
N TYR A 150 7.13 -41.59 -3.14
CA TYR A 150 6.55 -41.82 -1.81
C TYR A 150 5.73 -43.11 -1.71
N GLN A 151 5.02 -43.49 -2.78
CA GLN A 151 4.11 -44.64 -2.83
C GLN A 151 2.96 -44.58 -1.79
N ASP A 152 2.57 -43.35 -1.42
CA ASP A 152 1.40 -43.07 -0.58
C ASP A 152 0.51 -41.99 -1.22
N GLN A 153 -0.56 -41.60 -0.52
CA GLN A 153 -1.47 -40.52 -0.89
C GLN A 153 -1.54 -39.49 0.25
N ASP A 154 -0.40 -39.19 0.89
CA ASP A 154 -0.30 -38.29 2.06
C ASP A 154 0.33 -36.92 1.75
N THR A 155 0.36 -36.52 0.47
CA THR A 155 0.92 -35.25 -0.01
C THR A 155 -0.20 -34.30 -0.46
N SER A 156 -0.14 -33.03 -0.02
CA SER A 156 -0.93 -31.93 -0.59
C SER A 156 -0.10 -31.16 -1.61
N PHE A 157 -0.74 -30.69 -2.68
CA PHE A 157 -0.15 -29.79 -3.67
C PHE A 157 -0.91 -28.45 -3.67
N VAL A 158 -0.18 -27.35 -3.82
CA VAL A 158 -0.71 -25.98 -3.96
C VAL A 158 0.04 -25.30 -5.11
N PHE A 159 -0.62 -25.14 -6.25
CA PHE A 159 -0.13 -24.38 -7.40
C PHE A 159 -0.69 -22.96 -7.35
N THR A 160 0.17 -21.95 -7.50
CA THR A 160 -0.20 -20.54 -7.48
C THR A 160 0.84 -19.69 -8.23
N ALA A 161 0.66 -18.38 -8.26
CA ALA A 161 1.74 -17.43 -8.55
C ALA A 161 1.76 -16.31 -7.49
N ASP A 162 2.86 -15.58 -7.45
CA ASP A 162 3.06 -14.37 -6.64
C ASP A 162 2.48 -13.11 -7.32
N HIS A 163 2.57 -13.01 -8.64
CA HIS A 163 1.90 -11.97 -9.42
C HIS A 163 1.39 -12.46 -10.79
N GLY A 164 0.59 -11.62 -11.45
CA GLY A 164 0.23 -11.76 -12.86
C GLY A 164 1.10 -10.88 -13.76
N MET A 165 0.65 -10.59 -14.98
CA MET A 165 1.42 -9.83 -15.97
C MET A 165 0.50 -9.02 -16.90
N SER A 166 0.71 -7.72 -17.00
CA SER A 166 -0.08 -6.82 -17.86
C SER A 166 0.28 -6.96 -19.35
N GLU A 167 -0.61 -6.53 -20.23
CA GLU A 167 -0.48 -6.61 -21.70
C GLU A 167 0.85 -6.09 -22.26
N ILE A 168 1.48 -5.12 -21.60
CA ILE A 168 2.76 -4.52 -22.03
C ILE A 168 4.00 -5.38 -21.72
N GLY A 169 3.85 -6.44 -20.92
CA GLY A 169 4.97 -7.22 -20.38
C GLY A 169 5.61 -6.58 -19.15
N ASN A 170 4.80 -6.15 -18.19
CA ASN A 170 5.25 -5.62 -16.90
C ASN A 170 4.24 -5.87 -15.77
N HIS A 171 4.67 -5.75 -14.51
CA HIS A 171 3.88 -6.00 -13.30
C HIS A 171 4.28 -5.01 -12.17
N GLY A 172 3.80 -5.24 -10.95
CA GLY A 172 4.15 -4.44 -9.76
C GLY A 172 3.27 -3.23 -9.47
N ASP A 173 2.18 -3.03 -10.21
CA ASP A 173 1.13 -2.07 -9.88
C ASP A 173 -0.16 -2.76 -9.37
N GLY A 174 -1.21 -1.98 -9.10
CA GLY A 174 -2.50 -2.47 -8.60
C GLY A 174 -3.49 -2.94 -9.67
N HIS A 175 -3.07 -3.18 -10.93
CA HIS A 175 -3.98 -3.66 -11.97
C HIS A 175 -4.46 -5.09 -11.66
N PRO A 176 -5.71 -5.47 -11.96
CA PRO A 176 -6.20 -6.82 -11.71
C PRO A 176 -5.37 -7.90 -12.41
N ASP A 177 -4.85 -7.63 -13.61
CA ASP A 177 -4.04 -8.61 -14.36
C ASP A 177 -2.63 -8.80 -13.78
N ASN A 178 -2.18 -7.87 -12.91
CA ASN A 178 -0.92 -7.96 -12.17
C ASN A 178 -1.11 -8.59 -10.77
N THR A 179 -2.34 -8.60 -10.24
CA THR A 179 -2.65 -8.98 -8.84
C THR A 179 -3.50 -10.25 -8.71
N ARG A 180 -4.21 -10.66 -9.77
CA ARG A 180 -4.90 -11.95 -9.83
C ARG A 180 -3.91 -13.05 -10.18
N THR A 181 -3.74 -14.00 -9.27
CA THR A 181 -2.94 -15.22 -9.51
C THR A 181 -3.82 -16.46 -9.50
N PRO A 182 -3.46 -17.54 -10.21
CA PRO A 182 -4.17 -18.80 -10.10
C PRO A 182 -4.05 -19.36 -8.68
N LEU A 183 -5.04 -20.11 -8.21
CA LEU A 183 -4.89 -20.97 -7.04
C LEU A 183 -5.57 -22.31 -7.29
N ILE A 184 -4.76 -23.38 -7.34
CA ILE A 184 -5.23 -24.75 -7.50
C ILE A 184 -4.60 -25.57 -6.39
N ALA A 185 -5.42 -26.24 -5.58
CA ALA A 185 -4.94 -27.14 -4.53
C ALA A 185 -5.59 -28.52 -4.71
N TRP A 186 -4.81 -29.57 -4.46
CA TRP A 186 -5.28 -30.96 -4.56
C TRP A 186 -4.41 -31.92 -3.72
N GLY A 187 -4.74 -33.21 -3.79
CA GLY A 187 -4.09 -34.25 -2.99
C GLY A 187 -4.68 -34.36 -1.58
N LYS A 188 -3.87 -34.82 -0.63
CA LYS A 188 -4.32 -35.16 0.72
C LYS A 188 -4.88 -33.94 1.45
N GLY A 189 -6.03 -34.11 2.12
CA GLY A 189 -6.62 -33.10 2.99
C GLY A 189 -7.25 -31.91 2.25
N VAL A 190 -7.27 -31.92 0.92
CA VAL A 190 -7.90 -30.90 0.08
C VAL A 190 -9.23 -31.42 -0.47
N ARG A 191 -10.27 -30.60 -0.40
CA ARG A 191 -11.61 -30.90 -0.93
C ARG A 191 -11.60 -30.95 -2.46
N GLY A 192 -12.03 -32.07 -3.04
CA GLY A 192 -12.28 -32.22 -4.49
C GLY A 192 -13.36 -31.25 -5.03
N PRO A 193 -13.48 -31.11 -6.36
CA PRO A 193 -14.34 -30.09 -6.98
C PRO A 193 -15.82 -30.21 -6.58
N LEU A 194 -16.48 -29.05 -6.43
CA LEU A 194 -17.91 -28.93 -6.18
C LEU A 194 -18.61 -28.33 -7.41
N PRO A 195 -19.89 -28.63 -7.67
CA PRO A 195 -20.66 -27.98 -8.73
C PRO A 195 -21.09 -26.55 -8.34
N ASP A 196 -21.15 -25.63 -9.30
CA ASP A 196 -21.65 -24.25 -9.06
C ASP A 196 -23.19 -24.24 -9.04
N ILE A 197 -23.79 -24.61 -7.90
CA ILE A 197 -25.24 -24.71 -7.73
C ILE A 197 -25.69 -24.03 -6.43
N PRO A 198 -26.54 -22.98 -6.49
CA PRO A 198 -26.96 -22.26 -7.69
C PRO A 198 -25.78 -21.54 -8.36
N ALA A 199 -25.78 -21.51 -9.69
CA ALA A 199 -24.69 -20.90 -10.45
C ALA A 199 -24.57 -19.38 -10.17
N GLY A 200 -23.34 -18.92 -9.97
CA GLY A 200 -23.08 -17.52 -9.61
C GLY A 200 -21.67 -17.20 -9.09
N THR A 201 -20.73 -18.15 -9.06
CA THR A 201 -19.33 -17.84 -8.66
C THR A 201 -18.44 -17.39 -9.82
N HIS A 202 -18.90 -17.51 -11.06
CA HIS A 202 -18.19 -17.05 -12.26
C HIS A 202 -18.61 -15.66 -12.73
N ASP A 203 -17.65 -14.93 -13.28
CA ASP A 203 -17.78 -13.60 -13.86
C ASP A 203 -17.37 -13.63 -15.35
N THR A 204 -17.27 -12.46 -16.00
CA THR A 204 -16.81 -12.32 -17.39
C THR A 204 -15.32 -12.62 -17.57
N TYR A 205 -14.52 -12.56 -16.50
CA TYR A 205 -13.08 -12.85 -16.52
C TYR A 205 -12.81 -14.37 -16.48
N SER A 206 -13.63 -15.13 -15.74
CA SER A 206 -13.56 -16.60 -15.65
C SER A 206 -14.50 -17.34 -16.59
N GLU A 207 -15.24 -16.63 -17.44
CA GLU A 207 -16.07 -17.22 -18.50
C GLU A 207 -15.26 -17.99 -19.56
N PRO A 208 -14.16 -17.45 -20.12
CA PRO A 208 -13.37 -18.14 -21.15
C PRO A 208 -12.71 -19.44 -20.69
N TRP A 209 -12.67 -19.73 -19.39
CA TRP A 209 -12.03 -20.94 -18.84
C TRP A 209 -12.83 -22.22 -19.12
N GLY A 210 -14.12 -22.12 -19.47
CA GLY A 210 -15.03 -23.27 -19.64
C GLY A 210 -15.44 -23.96 -18.32
N LEU A 211 -14.92 -23.50 -17.18
CA LEU A 211 -15.11 -24.12 -15.86
C LEU A 211 -16.39 -23.72 -15.11
N LYS A 212 -17.33 -22.98 -15.75
CA LYS A 212 -18.60 -22.49 -15.15
C LYS A 212 -19.52 -23.55 -14.51
N HIS A 213 -19.20 -24.84 -14.66
CA HIS A 213 -19.90 -25.95 -14.03
C HIS A 213 -19.35 -26.31 -12.63
N LEU A 214 -18.18 -25.77 -12.25
CA LEU A 214 -17.50 -25.96 -10.98
C LEU A 214 -17.55 -24.68 -10.13
N TYR A 215 -17.65 -24.83 -8.82
CA TYR A 215 -17.69 -23.73 -7.85
C TYR A 215 -16.33 -23.04 -7.74
N ARG A 216 -16.22 -21.78 -8.20
CA ARG A 216 -15.03 -20.92 -8.02
C ARG A 216 -15.03 -20.31 -6.63
N ARG A 217 -13.86 -20.29 -5.98
CA ARG A 217 -13.65 -19.52 -4.75
C ARG A 217 -12.34 -18.73 -4.81
N ASP A 218 -12.47 -17.43 -4.94
CA ASP A 218 -11.35 -16.51 -4.74
C ASP A 218 -11.01 -16.40 -3.24
N VAL A 219 -9.74 -16.09 -2.97
CA VAL A 219 -9.13 -15.87 -1.65
C VAL A 219 -8.09 -14.75 -1.80
N GLU A 220 -7.67 -14.12 -0.71
CA GLU A 220 -6.54 -13.19 -0.76
C GLU A 220 -5.21 -13.97 -0.81
N GLN A 221 -4.16 -13.47 -1.46
CA GLN A 221 -2.86 -14.17 -1.49
C GLN A 221 -2.29 -14.47 -0.08
N ALA A 222 -2.60 -13.62 0.90
CA ALA A 222 -2.22 -13.82 2.30
C ALA A 222 -2.85 -15.09 2.92
N ASP A 223 -4.01 -15.53 2.42
CA ASP A 223 -4.76 -16.68 2.92
C ASP A 223 -4.06 -18.00 2.62
N ILE A 224 -3.22 -18.04 1.56
CA ILE A 224 -2.49 -19.23 1.11
C ILE A 224 -1.58 -19.76 2.22
N ALA A 225 -0.87 -18.88 2.95
CA ALA A 225 0.00 -19.29 4.05
C ALA A 225 -0.77 -19.91 5.23
N SER A 226 -2.01 -19.44 5.48
CA SER A 226 -2.91 -20.01 6.49
C SER A 226 -3.48 -21.37 6.05
N LEU A 227 -3.81 -21.53 4.75
CA LEU A 227 -4.22 -22.82 4.16
C LEU A 227 -3.09 -23.85 4.21
N MET A 228 -1.88 -23.47 3.79
CA MET A 228 -0.67 -24.29 3.87
C MET A 228 -0.41 -24.80 5.30
N ALA A 229 -0.47 -23.90 6.29
CA ALA A 229 -0.24 -24.25 7.70
C ALA A 229 -1.32 -25.19 8.27
N ALA A 230 -2.59 -25.04 7.84
CA ALA A 230 -3.67 -25.96 8.22
C ALA A 230 -3.48 -27.36 7.61
N LEU A 231 -3.16 -27.46 6.31
CA LEU A 231 -2.95 -28.73 5.62
C LEU A 231 -1.83 -29.55 6.25
N ILE A 232 -0.67 -28.94 6.52
CA ILE A 232 0.51 -29.64 7.04
C ILE A 232 0.62 -29.63 8.59
N GLY A 233 -0.32 -28.98 9.28
CA GLY A 233 -0.45 -29.01 10.74
C GLY A 233 0.74 -28.44 11.51
N ILE A 234 1.37 -27.39 10.98
CA ILE A 234 2.46 -26.65 11.66
C ILE A 234 1.93 -25.51 12.51
N ASP A 235 2.82 -24.88 13.28
CA ASP A 235 2.58 -23.54 13.80
C ASP A 235 2.35 -22.56 12.63
N TRP A 236 1.28 -21.78 12.73
CA TRP A 236 0.92 -20.81 11.71
C TRP A 236 1.91 -19.64 11.72
N PRO A 237 2.25 -19.05 10.56
CA PRO A 237 3.16 -17.91 10.51
C PRO A 237 2.67 -16.78 11.41
N VAL A 238 3.47 -16.40 12.42
CA VAL A 238 3.00 -15.55 13.53
C VAL A 238 2.53 -14.15 13.08
N ASN A 239 3.02 -13.67 11.93
CA ASN A 239 2.58 -12.40 11.33
C ASN A 239 1.43 -12.54 10.32
N SER A 240 0.83 -13.72 10.16
CA SER A 240 -0.23 -13.96 9.18
C SER A 240 -1.47 -13.11 9.46
N VAL A 241 -1.88 -12.38 8.43
CA VAL A 241 -3.20 -11.74 8.33
C VAL A 241 -4.18 -12.58 7.49
N GLY A 242 -3.73 -13.73 6.98
CA GLY A 242 -4.50 -14.58 6.08
C GLY A 242 -5.67 -15.28 6.78
N VAL A 243 -6.83 -15.25 6.14
CA VAL A 243 -8.05 -15.91 6.56
C VAL A 243 -8.13 -17.28 5.89
N LEU A 244 -8.02 -18.36 6.66
CA LEU A 244 -8.25 -19.71 6.15
C LEU A 244 -9.66 -19.78 5.54
N PRO A 245 -9.82 -20.20 4.26
CA PRO A 245 -11.12 -20.18 3.58
C PRO A 245 -12.22 -20.92 4.35
N ASP A 246 -11.87 -22.03 4.98
CA ASP A 246 -12.73 -22.90 5.78
C ASP A 246 -13.25 -22.25 7.07
N ALA A 247 -12.62 -21.15 7.53
CA ALA A 247 -13.13 -20.36 8.66
C ALA A 247 -14.36 -19.52 8.29
N ASP A 248 -14.63 -19.28 7.00
CA ASP A 248 -15.88 -18.68 6.54
C ASP A 248 -17.03 -19.72 6.65
N PRO A 249 -18.12 -19.42 7.40
CA PRO A 249 -19.30 -20.28 7.45
C PRO A 249 -20.25 -20.07 6.26
N SER A 250 -20.04 -19.06 5.42
CA SER A 250 -20.94 -18.70 4.30
C SER A 250 -20.57 -19.31 2.94
N ARG A 251 -19.37 -19.90 2.81
CA ARG A 251 -18.83 -20.44 1.56
C ARG A 251 -18.09 -21.77 1.81
N PRO A 252 -18.18 -22.77 0.91
CA PRO A 252 -17.31 -23.96 0.96
C PRO A 252 -15.82 -23.58 0.99
N GLY A 253 -15.05 -24.20 1.86
CA GLY A 253 -13.60 -23.95 2.00
C GLY A 253 -12.76 -24.83 1.08
N TYR A 254 -11.50 -25.04 1.44
CA TYR A 254 -10.52 -25.86 0.69
C TYR A 254 -10.14 -27.15 1.42
N LEU A 255 -10.36 -27.28 2.73
CA LEU A 255 -10.03 -28.49 3.48
C LEU A 255 -11.05 -29.60 3.23
N ASP A 256 -10.58 -30.84 3.19
CA ASP A 256 -11.40 -32.04 3.00
C ASP A 256 -12.44 -32.21 4.14
N PRO A 257 -13.76 -32.17 3.84
CA PRO A 257 -14.79 -32.33 4.87
C PRO A 257 -14.77 -33.71 5.55
N ALA A 258 -14.12 -34.73 4.97
CA ALA A 258 -13.93 -36.02 5.62
C ALA A 258 -13.04 -35.95 6.88
N ALA A 259 -12.31 -34.84 7.09
CA ALA A 259 -11.57 -34.57 8.33
C ALA A 259 -12.48 -34.25 9.54
N GLY A 260 -13.74 -33.86 9.32
CA GLY A 260 -14.72 -33.54 10.37
C GLY A 260 -14.97 -32.03 10.58
N GLU A 261 -16.20 -31.68 11.00
CA GLU A 261 -16.57 -30.29 11.28
C GLU A 261 -15.76 -29.65 12.43
N ASP A 262 -15.32 -30.47 13.38
CA ASP A 262 -14.49 -30.05 14.50
C ASP A 262 -13.12 -29.55 14.03
N VAL A 263 -12.53 -30.18 13.01
CA VAL A 263 -11.24 -29.75 12.44
C VAL A 263 -11.36 -28.39 11.77
N ALA A 264 -12.44 -28.13 11.03
CA ALA A 264 -12.71 -26.80 10.45
C ALA A 264 -12.95 -25.75 11.56
N ALA A 265 -13.68 -26.09 12.62
CA ALA A 265 -13.94 -25.18 13.74
C ALA A 265 -12.68 -24.88 14.57
N LYS A 266 -11.84 -25.89 14.84
CA LYS A 266 -10.53 -25.75 15.51
C LYS A 266 -9.57 -24.91 14.67
N SER A 267 -9.52 -25.12 13.36
CA SER A 267 -8.69 -24.34 12.44
C SER A 267 -9.12 -22.86 12.39
N ALA A 268 -10.43 -22.59 12.42
CA ALA A 268 -10.94 -21.22 12.56
C ALA A 268 -10.55 -20.57 13.90
N LEU A 269 -10.61 -21.31 15.02
CA LEU A 269 -10.13 -20.83 16.32
C LEU A 269 -8.63 -20.50 16.30
N VAL A 270 -7.79 -21.33 15.66
CA VAL A 270 -6.34 -21.04 15.51
C VAL A 270 -6.12 -19.78 14.68
N ASN A 271 -6.83 -19.63 13.55
CA ASN A 271 -6.77 -18.41 12.73
C ASN A 271 -7.13 -17.16 13.54
N ALA A 272 -8.18 -17.24 14.37
CA ALA A 272 -8.59 -16.17 15.26
C ALA A 272 -7.53 -15.85 16.33
N LYS A 273 -6.86 -16.86 16.90
CA LYS A 273 -5.77 -16.69 17.88
C LYS A 273 -4.56 -15.98 17.28
N VAL A 274 -4.10 -16.36 16.09
CA VAL A 274 -2.96 -15.73 15.40
C VAL A 274 -3.22 -14.24 15.16
N ILE A 275 -4.36 -13.91 14.54
CA ILE A 275 -4.74 -12.53 14.20
C ILE A 275 -4.97 -11.70 15.48
N LEU A 276 -5.57 -12.28 16.52
CA LEU A 276 -5.80 -11.58 17.79
C LEU A 276 -4.50 -11.35 18.58
N GLU A 277 -3.53 -12.28 18.56
CA GLU A 277 -2.23 -12.07 19.21
C GLU A 277 -1.42 -10.98 18.50
N GLN A 278 -1.43 -10.94 17.15
CA GLN A 278 -0.83 -9.84 16.40
C GLN A 278 -1.50 -8.49 16.73
N TYR A 279 -2.83 -8.47 16.92
CA TYR A 279 -3.53 -7.29 17.41
C TYR A 279 -3.07 -6.91 18.82
N ARG A 280 -3.04 -7.86 19.76
CA ARG A 280 -2.66 -7.65 21.18
C ARG A 280 -1.26 -7.05 21.31
N VAL A 281 -0.28 -7.61 20.58
CA VAL A 281 1.10 -7.10 20.58
C VAL A 281 1.18 -5.68 19.99
N LYS A 282 0.51 -5.40 18.87
CA LYS A 282 0.47 -4.03 18.30
C LYS A 282 -0.27 -3.04 19.20
N HIS A 283 -1.33 -3.47 19.88
CA HIS A 283 -2.11 -2.67 20.82
C HIS A 283 -1.26 -2.24 22.00
N GLU A 284 -0.55 -3.18 22.64
CA GLU A 284 0.35 -2.92 23.76
C GLU A 284 1.49 -1.96 23.34
N LEU A 285 2.19 -2.26 22.24
CA LEU A 285 3.26 -1.41 21.71
C LEU A 285 2.78 0.01 21.37
N LYS A 286 1.58 0.17 20.81
CA LYS A 286 1.01 1.48 20.49
C LYS A 286 0.52 2.22 21.74
N MET A 287 -0.03 1.51 22.72
CA MET A 287 -0.47 2.06 24.01
C MET A 287 0.72 2.63 24.80
N GLN A 288 1.79 1.84 24.98
CA GLN A 288 2.99 2.24 25.72
C GLN A 288 3.67 3.52 25.17
N HIS A 289 3.47 3.82 23.88
CA HIS A 289 4.12 4.95 23.20
C HIS A 289 3.14 6.04 22.73
N THR A 290 1.86 6.03 23.13
CA THR A 290 0.88 7.06 22.71
C THR A 290 0.23 7.72 23.94
N LEU A 291 0.61 8.99 24.22
CA LEU A 291 0.16 9.74 25.41
C LEU A 291 -1.37 9.85 25.58
N LEU A 292 -2.12 9.83 24.48
CA LEU A 292 -3.59 9.82 24.46
C LEU A 292 -4.09 8.63 23.65
N TYR A 293 -3.59 7.43 23.99
CA TYR A 293 -4.00 6.20 23.33
C TYR A 293 -5.52 5.99 23.39
N LYS A 294 -6.08 5.48 22.29
CA LYS A 294 -7.49 5.12 22.17
C LYS A 294 -7.56 3.66 21.69
N PRO A 295 -8.07 2.72 22.51
CA PRO A 295 -8.20 1.33 22.10
C PRO A 295 -9.21 1.15 20.97
N PHE A 296 -9.05 0.09 20.18
CA PHE A 296 -10.07 -0.32 19.22
C PHE A 296 -11.27 -0.92 19.97
N THR A 297 -12.34 -0.14 20.09
CA THR A 297 -13.52 -0.45 20.93
C THR A 297 -14.15 -1.82 20.65
N PRO A 298 -14.29 -2.31 19.39
CA PRO A 298 -14.87 -3.64 19.12
C PRO A 298 -14.12 -4.83 19.71
N LEU A 299 -12.87 -4.65 20.18
CA LEU A 299 -12.11 -5.68 20.91
C LEU A 299 -11.99 -5.38 22.42
N HIS A 300 -12.60 -4.28 22.92
CA HIS A 300 -12.48 -3.83 24.30
C HIS A 300 -13.85 -3.76 24.99
N ASN A 301 -14.09 -4.73 25.88
CA ASN A 301 -15.25 -4.68 26.78
C ASN A 301 -15.03 -3.59 27.83
N SER A 302 -15.83 -2.52 27.74
CA SER A 302 -15.79 -1.36 28.64
C SER A 302 -16.33 -1.71 30.03
N GLY A 303 -15.52 -2.43 30.81
CA GLY A 303 -15.87 -2.93 32.15
C GLY A 303 -14.98 -4.06 32.69
N SER A 304 -14.08 -4.64 31.87
CA SER A 304 -13.18 -5.73 32.28
C SER A 304 -11.72 -5.38 32.02
N ASN A 305 -10.82 -5.72 32.97
CA ASN A 305 -9.36 -5.67 32.78
C ASN A 305 -8.81 -6.88 31.98
N ASP A 306 -9.68 -7.61 31.29
CA ASP A 306 -9.33 -8.73 30.41
C ASP A 306 -8.57 -8.25 29.15
N LEU A 307 -7.75 -9.12 28.58
CA LEU A 307 -7.04 -8.84 27.33
C LEU A 307 -8.02 -8.53 26.18
N PRO A 308 -7.62 -7.73 25.16
CA PRO A 308 -8.48 -7.43 24.03
C PRO A 308 -9.00 -8.70 23.35
N GLY A 309 -10.32 -8.78 23.11
CA GLY A 309 -11.00 -9.94 22.51
C GLY A 309 -11.12 -11.19 23.39
N GLU A 310 -10.63 -11.18 24.64
CA GLU A 310 -10.54 -12.38 25.50
C GLU A 310 -11.91 -13.03 25.78
N ALA A 311 -12.95 -12.24 26.06
CA ALA A 311 -14.29 -12.78 26.29
C ALA A 311 -14.87 -13.49 25.05
N ALA A 312 -14.57 -12.99 23.85
CA ALA A 312 -14.96 -13.65 22.61
C ALA A 312 -14.16 -14.94 22.40
N LEU A 313 -12.86 -14.93 22.69
CA LEU A 313 -12.00 -16.11 22.60
C LEU A 313 -12.48 -17.24 23.53
N LYS A 314 -12.65 -16.96 24.84
CA LYS A 314 -13.19 -17.89 25.84
C LYS A 314 -14.57 -18.44 25.47
N THR A 315 -15.39 -17.65 24.78
CA THR A 315 -16.70 -18.09 24.27
C THR A 315 -16.54 -19.11 23.14
N ILE A 316 -15.63 -18.86 22.19
CA ILE A 316 -15.35 -19.80 21.09
C ILE A 316 -14.72 -21.09 21.64
N GLU A 317 -13.82 -21.00 22.61
CA GLU A 317 -13.20 -22.16 23.27
C GLU A 317 -14.24 -23.05 23.97
N ASN A 318 -15.15 -22.48 24.77
CA ASN A 318 -16.31 -23.22 25.31
C ASN A 318 -17.18 -23.86 24.21
N LEU A 319 -17.37 -23.21 23.07
CA LEU A 319 -18.13 -23.77 21.94
C LEU A 319 -17.39 -24.93 21.25
N ILE A 320 -16.05 -24.94 21.25
CA ILE A 320 -15.23 -26.08 20.81
C ILE A 320 -15.32 -27.22 21.83
N GLU A 321 -15.15 -26.94 23.12
CA GLU A 321 -15.21 -27.96 24.18
C GLU A 321 -16.59 -28.63 24.30
N THR A 322 -17.66 -27.88 24.06
CA THR A 322 -19.05 -28.40 24.05
C THR A 322 -19.51 -28.95 22.69
N GLY A 323 -18.61 -29.07 21.70
CA GLY A 323 -18.91 -29.69 20.40
C GLY A 323 -19.81 -28.88 19.47
N GLN A 324 -19.98 -27.59 19.71
CA GLN A 324 -20.86 -26.70 18.95
C GLN A 324 -20.13 -26.10 17.73
N TRP A 325 -19.60 -26.95 16.85
CA TRP A 325 -18.68 -26.60 15.75
C TRP A 325 -19.15 -25.42 14.89
N ALA A 326 -20.40 -25.47 14.41
CA ALA A 326 -20.99 -24.40 13.60
C ALA A 326 -21.14 -23.05 14.34
N SER A 327 -21.28 -23.06 15.67
CA SER A 327 -21.31 -21.84 16.49
C SER A 327 -19.90 -21.34 16.78
N ALA A 328 -18.96 -22.23 17.10
CA ALA A 328 -17.55 -21.89 17.28
C ALA A 328 -16.96 -21.26 16.00
N LYS A 329 -17.20 -21.87 14.83
CA LYS A 329 -16.72 -21.37 13.52
C LYS A 329 -17.29 -19.99 13.19
N ARG A 330 -18.57 -19.74 13.46
CA ARG A 330 -19.20 -18.40 13.33
C ARG A 330 -18.56 -17.37 14.26
N GLY A 331 -18.34 -17.72 15.53
CA GLY A 331 -17.67 -16.85 16.49
C GLY A 331 -16.22 -16.51 16.09
N ALA A 332 -15.46 -17.52 15.65
CA ALA A 332 -14.11 -17.36 15.14
C ALA A 332 -14.07 -16.46 13.90
N SER A 333 -14.96 -16.65 12.92
CA SER A 333 -15.08 -15.79 11.73
C SER A 333 -15.32 -14.31 12.10
N VAL A 334 -16.18 -14.05 13.08
CA VAL A 334 -16.42 -12.69 13.61
C VAL A 334 -15.17 -12.13 14.30
N LEU A 335 -14.48 -12.94 15.12
CA LEU A 335 -13.27 -12.51 15.83
C LEU A 335 -12.10 -12.25 14.88
N ILE A 336 -11.90 -13.07 13.84
CA ILE A 336 -10.94 -12.87 12.74
C ILE A 336 -11.17 -11.50 12.08
N ARG A 337 -12.39 -11.25 11.59
CA ARG A 337 -12.74 -9.99 10.92
C ARG A 337 -12.55 -8.77 11.82
N THR A 338 -12.91 -8.90 13.11
CA THR A 338 -12.77 -7.81 14.10
C THR A 338 -11.30 -7.58 14.48
N GLY A 339 -10.49 -8.64 14.52
CA GLY A 339 -9.04 -8.60 14.67
C GLY A 339 -8.36 -7.86 13.52
N LEU A 340 -8.70 -8.21 12.27
CA LEU A 340 -8.19 -7.53 11.07
C LEU A 340 -8.57 -6.03 11.02
N GLN A 341 -9.80 -5.69 11.41
CA GLN A 341 -10.22 -4.29 11.54
C GLN A 341 -9.42 -3.55 12.64
N GLY A 342 -9.14 -4.21 13.77
CA GLY A 342 -8.29 -3.68 14.82
C GLY A 342 -6.84 -3.49 14.37
N LEU A 343 -6.29 -4.44 13.60
CA LEU A 343 -4.96 -4.35 13.01
C LEU A 343 -4.85 -3.15 12.06
N HIS A 344 -5.85 -2.97 11.18
CA HIS A 344 -5.93 -1.82 10.28
C HIS A 344 -6.04 -0.49 11.05
N TYR A 345 -6.85 -0.44 12.11
CA TYR A 345 -6.94 0.73 12.99
C TYR A 345 -5.59 1.11 13.61
N LEU A 346 -4.80 0.13 14.07
CA LEU A 346 -3.47 0.38 14.63
C LEU A 346 -2.43 0.77 13.57
N GLN A 347 -2.46 0.15 12.38
CA GLN A 347 -1.59 0.50 11.23
C GLN A 347 -1.84 1.92 10.71
N THR A 348 -3.09 2.39 10.77
CA THR A 348 -3.52 3.70 10.25
C THR A 348 -3.63 4.78 11.32
N TYR A 349 -3.30 4.48 12.57
CA TYR A 349 -3.51 5.34 13.74
C TYR A 349 -2.95 6.76 13.57
N ASP A 350 -1.70 6.87 13.08
CA ASP A 350 -1.01 8.16 12.91
C ASP A 350 -1.31 8.85 11.57
N ARG A 351 -2.01 8.17 10.64
CA ARG A 351 -2.30 8.67 9.28
C ARG A 351 -3.05 10.00 9.30
N PHE A 352 -3.94 10.22 10.28
CA PHE A 352 -4.65 11.50 10.42
C PHE A 352 -3.71 12.64 10.82
N LEU A 353 -2.78 12.40 11.75
CA LEU A 353 -1.78 13.37 12.19
C LEU A 353 -0.85 13.74 11.03
N ILE A 354 -0.27 12.75 10.35
CA ILE A 354 0.67 12.99 9.25
C ILE A 354 -0.04 13.72 8.10
N ARG A 355 -1.23 13.28 7.67
CA ARG A 355 -2.00 13.99 6.62
C ARG A 355 -2.35 15.43 7.00
N THR A 356 -2.62 15.71 8.28
CA THR A 356 -2.86 17.09 8.76
C THR A 356 -1.58 17.93 8.65
N ILE A 357 -0.44 17.42 9.11
CA ILE A 357 0.87 18.08 9.01
C ILE A 357 1.23 18.34 7.54
N VAL A 358 1.07 17.35 6.65
CA VAL A 358 1.31 17.45 5.20
C VAL A 358 0.43 18.52 4.56
N THR A 359 -0.87 18.57 4.89
CA THR A 359 -1.80 19.58 4.38
C THR A 359 -1.37 20.99 4.82
N PHE A 360 -1.06 21.18 6.10
CA PHE A 360 -0.56 22.45 6.62
C PHE A 360 0.81 22.85 6.03
N ALA A 361 1.66 21.88 5.68
CA ALA A 361 2.98 22.13 5.08
C ALA A 361 2.86 22.59 3.64
N TYR A 362 2.01 21.98 2.82
CA TYR A 362 1.80 22.41 1.43
C TYR A 362 1.06 23.76 1.32
N ILE A 363 0.08 24.03 2.18
CA ILE A 363 -0.56 25.36 2.23
C ILE A 363 0.45 26.41 2.73
N GLY A 364 1.22 26.09 3.78
CA GLY A 364 2.28 26.96 4.28
C GLY A 364 3.34 27.25 3.22
N TRP A 365 3.78 26.24 2.46
CA TRP A 365 4.70 26.37 1.34
C TRP A 365 4.16 27.31 0.25
N ALA A 366 2.90 27.17 -0.15
CA ALA A 366 2.27 28.07 -1.11
C ALA A 366 2.25 29.53 -0.60
N CYS A 367 1.86 29.74 0.67
CA CYS A 367 1.93 31.05 1.31
C CYS A 367 3.36 31.61 1.36
N PHE A 368 4.35 30.80 1.72
CA PHE A 368 5.77 31.19 1.75
C PHE A 368 6.32 31.56 0.36
N ALA A 369 6.05 30.73 -0.65
CA ALA A 369 6.46 30.96 -2.03
C ALA A 369 5.80 32.23 -2.61
N SER A 370 4.54 32.51 -2.25
CA SER A 370 3.83 33.72 -2.71
C SER A 370 4.56 35.03 -2.36
N MET A 371 5.34 35.06 -1.27
CA MET A 371 6.12 36.24 -0.89
C MET A 371 7.21 36.60 -1.90
N TYR A 372 7.77 35.63 -2.63
CA TYR A 372 8.78 35.88 -3.68
C TYR A 372 8.15 36.52 -4.92
N ILE A 373 6.85 36.30 -5.14
CA ILE A 373 6.03 36.91 -6.19
C ILE A 373 5.57 38.30 -5.77
N PHE A 374 4.85 38.42 -4.65
CA PHE A 374 4.22 39.66 -4.20
C PHE A 374 5.18 40.65 -3.53
N ARG A 375 6.37 40.19 -3.12
CA ARG A 375 7.46 40.96 -2.50
C ARG A 375 6.96 41.92 -1.41
N PRO A 376 6.49 41.39 -0.26
CA PRO A 376 5.96 42.21 0.81
C PRO A 376 7.00 43.19 1.36
N ILE A 377 6.56 44.43 1.62
CA ILE A 377 7.40 45.48 2.18
C ILE A 377 7.48 45.27 3.69
N GLU A 378 8.66 45.44 4.29
CA GLU A 378 8.82 45.28 5.74
C GLU A 378 8.06 46.37 6.50
N THR A 379 6.96 45.98 7.13
CA THR A 379 6.17 46.84 8.03
C THR A 379 6.78 46.81 9.43
N GLY A 380 6.75 47.96 10.13
CA GLY A 380 7.36 48.13 11.46
C GLY A 380 6.61 47.44 12.62
N TRP A 381 6.28 46.16 12.46
CA TRP A 381 5.40 45.38 13.36
C TRP A 381 6.21 44.49 14.33
N GLY A 382 7.29 45.02 14.92
CA GLY A 382 8.29 44.23 15.66
C GLY A 382 7.73 43.40 16.82
N LEU A 383 6.80 43.92 17.61
CA LEU A 383 6.14 43.17 18.69
C LEU A 383 5.34 41.98 18.15
N TYR A 384 4.60 42.16 17.07
CA TYR A 384 3.84 41.08 16.42
C TYR A 384 4.78 40.03 15.82
N GLN A 385 5.89 40.44 15.20
CA GLN A 385 6.90 39.51 14.67
C GLN A 385 7.57 38.68 15.78
N PHE A 386 7.85 39.29 16.93
CA PHE A 386 8.33 38.59 18.13
C PHE A 386 7.29 37.58 18.64
N VAL A 387 6.04 38.01 18.83
CA VAL A 387 4.94 37.15 19.30
C VAL A 387 4.71 35.95 18.38
N VAL A 388 4.63 36.16 17.06
CA VAL A 388 4.49 35.08 16.07
C VAL A 388 5.68 34.12 16.12
N SER A 389 6.90 34.63 16.27
CA SER A 389 8.11 33.79 16.35
C SER A 389 8.19 32.99 17.65
N PHE A 390 7.78 33.58 18.77
CA PHE A 390 7.66 32.90 20.06
C PHE A 390 6.62 31.78 20.00
N PHE A 391 5.42 32.04 19.45
CA PHE A 391 4.40 31.00 19.27
C PHE A 391 4.86 29.89 18.32
N ALA A 392 5.54 30.22 17.21
CA ALA A 392 6.09 29.21 16.31
C ALA A 392 7.13 28.31 17.01
N ALA A 393 8.05 28.90 17.79
CA ALA A 393 9.04 28.14 18.57
C ALA A 393 8.37 27.28 19.66
N ALA A 394 7.35 27.79 20.34
CA ALA A 394 6.58 27.05 21.34
C ALA A 394 5.82 25.88 20.71
N VAL A 395 5.17 26.06 19.55
CA VAL A 395 4.50 24.98 18.81
C VAL A 395 5.49 23.91 18.39
N LEU A 396 6.67 24.28 17.86
CA LEU A 396 7.71 23.32 17.49
C LEU A 396 8.20 22.52 18.71
N ALA A 397 8.47 23.19 19.83
CA ALA A 397 8.92 22.58 21.07
C ALA A 397 7.86 21.63 21.66
N VAL A 398 6.57 21.99 21.60
CA VAL A 398 5.46 21.11 22.04
C VAL A 398 5.36 19.87 21.16
N PHE A 399 5.44 19.99 19.83
CA PHE A 399 5.41 18.83 18.94
C PHE A 399 6.65 17.94 19.11
N TRP A 400 7.85 18.50 19.13
CA TRP A 400 9.09 17.73 19.35
C TRP A 400 9.13 17.07 20.73
N GLY A 401 8.67 17.75 21.79
CA GLY A 401 8.53 17.16 23.13
C GLY A 401 7.50 16.03 23.16
N THR A 402 6.37 16.20 22.47
CA THR A 402 5.35 15.15 22.29
C THR A 402 5.93 13.93 21.57
N PHE A 403 6.64 14.13 20.46
CA PHE A 403 7.27 13.06 19.69
C PHE A 403 8.41 12.37 20.46
N ALA A 404 9.15 13.09 21.31
CA ALA A 404 10.18 12.51 22.16
C ALA A 404 9.59 11.61 23.25
N LEU A 405 8.53 12.08 23.92
CA LEU A 405 7.79 11.28 24.92
C LEU A 405 7.10 10.06 24.29
N GLN A 406 6.63 10.19 23.04
CA GLN A 406 6.01 9.11 22.26
C GLN A 406 7.01 8.24 21.48
N LYS A 407 8.32 8.50 21.59
CA LYS A 407 9.39 7.83 20.80
C LYS A 407 9.08 7.75 19.29
N SER A 408 8.41 8.77 18.74
CA SER A 408 7.94 8.77 17.35
C SER A 408 9.11 8.75 16.35
N PRO A 409 8.89 8.29 15.10
CA PRO A 409 9.91 8.29 14.06
C PRO A 409 10.56 9.67 13.87
N TRP A 410 11.87 9.69 13.62
CA TRP A 410 12.64 10.92 13.39
C TRP A 410 12.09 11.79 12.24
N THR A 411 11.41 11.16 11.27
CA THR A 411 10.75 11.83 10.15
C THR A 411 9.64 12.80 10.61
N PHE A 412 8.92 12.50 11.70
CA PHE A 412 7.84 13.34 12.21
C PHE A 412 8.35 14.72 12.68
N TYR A 413 9.55 14.77 13.25
CA TYR A 413 10.22 16.00 13.68
C TYR A 413 10.55 16.90 12.48
N LEU A 414 10.94 16.32 11.35
CA LEU A 414 11.11 17.06 10.10
C LEU A 414 9.75 17.51 9.54
N TYR A 415 8.76 16.61 9.44
CA TYR A 415 7.45 16.94 8.88
C TYR A 415 6.78 18.12 9.60
N VAL A 416 6.93 18.26 10.93
CA VAL A 416 6.38 19.42 11.65
C VAL A 416 7.24 20.70 11.52
N SER A 417 8.54 20.57 11.27
CA SER A 417 9.45 21.72 11.14
C SER A 417 9.14 22.59 9.93
N PHE A 418 8.83 21.99 8.78
CA PHE A 418 8.51 22.71 7.54
C PHE A 418 7.25 23.61 7.64
N PRO A 419 6.06 23.13 8.05
CA PRO A 419 4.89 24.00 8.22
C PRO A 419 5.15 25.09 9.24
N VAL A 420 5.75 24.78 10.40
CA VAL A 420 6.06 25.82 11.41
C VAL A 420 6.96 26.90 10.82
N TYR A 421 8.01 26.53 10.07
CA TYR A 421 8.87 27.48 9.39
C TYR A 421 8.11 28.32 8.36
N PHE A 422 7.39 27.68 7.43
CA PHE A 422 6.69 28.39 6.35
C PHE A 422 5.61 29.35 6.87
N TRP A 423 4.81 28.91 7.84
CA TRP A 423 3.81 29.77 8.48
C TRP A 423 4.43 30.89 9.30
N GLN A 424 5.53 30.65 10.04
CA GLN A 424 6.24 31.73 10.74
C GLN A 424 6.79 32.78 9.76
N GLN A 425 7.41 32.36 8.65
CA GLN A 425 7.93 33.28 7.64
C GLN A 425 6.79 34.06 6.94
N PHE A 426 5.68 33.41 6.59
CA PHE A 426 4.54 34.09 5.97
C PHE A 426 3.83 35.05 6.93
N LEU A 427 3.57 34.64 8.17
CA LEU A 427 2.91 35.47 9.17
C LEU A 427 3.80 36.66 9.58
N THR A 428 5.11 36.50 9.72
CA THR A 428 6.00 37.62 10.11
C THR A 428 6.24 38.66 9.00
N ARG A 429 6.03 38.30 7.72
CA ARG A 429 6.42 39.15 6.56
C ARG A 429 5.31 39.38 5.54
N GLY A 430 4.64 38.32 5.09
CA GLY A 430 3.60 38.38 4.06
C GLY A 430 2.25 38.89 4.58
N ALA A 431 1.78 38.37 5.70
CA ALA A 431 0.46 38.72 6.24
C ALA A 431 0.31 40.22 6.62
N PRO A 432 1.28 40.90 7.25
CA PRO A 432 1.16 42.31 7.61
C PRO A 432 1.10 43.25 6.40
N ASP A 433 1.86 42.93 5.35
CA ASP A 433 1.85 43.65 4.08
C ASP A 433 0.54 43.41 3.32
N LEU A 434 0.03 42.16 3.27
CA LEU A 434 -1.26 41.83 2.69
C LEU A 434 -2.42 42.59 3.38
N VAL A 435 -2.46 42.57 4.71
CA VAL A 435 -3.43 43.35 5.51
C VAL A 435 -3.28 44.85 5.23
N SER A 436 -2.04 45.36 5.14
CA SER A 436 -1.78 46.76 4.81
C SER A 436 -2.26 47.15 3.41
N ARG A 437 -2.12 46.28 2.40
CA ARG A 437 -2.65 46.51 1.04
C ARG A 437 -4.18 46.54 1.04
N VAL A 438 -4.83 45.59 1.71
CA VAL A 438 -6.30 45.52 1.81
C VAL A 438 -6.87 46.75 2.55
N MET A 439 -6.28 47.15 3.68
CA MET A 439 -6.71 48.35 4.41
C MET A 439 -6.54 49.64 3.59
N ARG A 440 -5.46 49.75 2.79
CA ARG A 440 -5.27 50.89 1.87
C ARG A 440 -6.32 50.93 0.76
N GLN A 441 -6.71 49.78 0.21
CA GLN A 441 -7.80 49.71 -0.78
C GLN A 441 -9.16 50.06 -0.15
N GLY A 442 -9.45 49.57 1.06
CA GLY A 442 -10.69 49.89 1.78
C GLY A 442 -10.86 51.39 2.06
N ASN A 443 -9.79 52.08 2.51
CA ASN A 443 -9.82 53.54 2.69
C ASN A 443 -9.76 54.34 1.38
N GLY A 444 -9.48 53.71 0.24
CA GLY A 444 -9.39 54.37 -1.07
C GLY A 444 -10.74 54.88 -1.61
N GLY A 445 -11.87 54.43 -1.07
CA GLY A 445 -13.22 54.76 -1.54
C GLY A 445 -13.68 56.22 -1.38
N ARG A 446 -12.83 57.12 -0.90
CA ARG A 446 -13.10 58.57 -0.78
C ARG A 446 -11.93 59.43 -1.26
N VAL A 447 -11.54 59.28 -2.53
CA VAL A 447 -10.71 60.27 -3.24
C VAL A 447 -11.55 60.91 -4.35
N HIS A 448 -11.85 62.20 -4.18
CA HIS A 448 -12.69 62.97 -5.09
C HIS A 448 -11.95 63.18 -6.43
N THR A 449 -12.33 62.41 -7.46
CA THR A 449 -11.63 62.43 -8.75
C THR A 449 -12.19 63.55 -9.62
N SER A 450 -11.60 64.74 -9.51
CA SER A 450 -11.92 65.91 -10.34
C SER A 450 -11.42 65.71 -11.78
N ILE A 451 -12.20 64.99 -12.60
CA ILE A 451 -11.88 64.77 -14.02
C ILE A 451 -12.03 66.09 -14.78
N HIS A 452 -10.90 66.73 -15.12
CA HIS A 452 -10.88 67.84 -16.06
C HIS A 452 -11.16 67.33 -17.48
N LEU A 453 -12.37 67.58 -17.98
CA LEU A 453 -12.87 67.08 -19.25
C LEU A 453 -12.59 68.07 -20.40
N GLU A 454 -11.36 68.11 -20.92
CA GLU A 454 -11.09 68.85 -22.16
C GLU A 454 -11.70 68.14 -23.38
N ARG A 455 -12.75 68.75 -23.94
CA ARG A 455 -13.30 68.33 -25.25
C ARG A 455 -12.37 68.77 -26.38
N ARG A 456 -11.95 67.83 -27.22
CA ARG A 456 -11.70 68.11 -28.64
C ARG A 456 -12.45 67.13 -29.52
N ILE A 457 -13.63 67.56 -29.96
CA ILE A 457 -14.37 66.92 -31.06
C ILE A 457 -13.73 67.39 -32.36
N ARG A 458 -13.34 66.45 -33.23
CA ARG A 458 -13.41 66.63 -34.68
C ARG A 458 -14.10 65.41 -35.27
N LEU A 459 -15.09 65.66 -36.11
CA LEU A 459 -15.83 64.67 -36.87
C LEU A 459 -15.42 64.83 -38.33
N ASP A 460 -14.92 63.74 -38.91
CA ASP A 460 -14.94 63.40 -40.34
C ASP A 460 -14.60 61.89 -40.40
N GLY A 461 -15.15 61.08 -41.30
CA GLY A 461 -16.16 61.38 -42.32
C GLY A 461 -16.00 60.40 -43.48
N SER A 462 -16.98 59.50 -43.73
CA SER A 462 -16.82 58.22 -44.46
C SER A 462 -15.83 57.26 -43.76
N GLY A 463 -15.80 55.93 -43.96
CA GLY A 463 -16.53 54.93 -44.76
C GLY A 463 -15.75 53.61 -44.60
N LEU A 464 -16.24 52.37 -44.79
CA LEU A 464 -17.46 51.78 -45.35
C LEU A 464 -17.79 50.49 -44.55
N ALA A 465 -18.93 49.83 -44.77
CA ALA A 465 -19.33 48.61 -44.04
C ALA A 465 -19.25 47.30 -44.85
N ALA A 466 -18.85 46.20 -44.19
CA ALA A 466 -19.13 44.79 -44.51
C ALA A 466 -18.95 43.98 -43.19
N HIS A 467 -19.92 43.22 -42.68
CA HIS A 467 -20.42 41.89 -43.12
C HIS A 467 -19.36 40.79 -42.97
N LEU A 468 -19.54 39.83 -42.03
CA LEU A 468 -20.34 38.58 -42.12
C LEU A 468 -19.61 37.51 -42.97
N ALA A 469 -19.53 36.23 -42.59
CA ALA A 469 -20.17 35.50 -41.48
C ALA A 469 -19.31 34.32 -40.94
N LEU A 470 -19.86 33.56 -39.99
CA LEU A 470 -19.37 32.26 -39.52
C LEU A 470 -19.83 31.11 -40.44
N THR A 471 -19.01 30.05 -40.60
CA THR A 471 -19.46 28.64 -40.64
C THR A 471 -18.27 27.66 -40.49
N PRO A 472 -18.45 26.43 -39.96
CA PRO A 472 -17.41 25.40 -39.80
C PRO A 472 -17.68 24.08 -40.58
N GLU A 473 -16.64 23.25 -40.76
CA GLU A 473 -16.62 21.79 -41.06
C GLU A 473 -15.19 21.29 -40.67
N GLU A 474 -14.95 20.14 -40.02
CA GLU A 474 -14.94 18.74 -40.51
C GLU A 474 -13.92 18.45 -41.64
N SER A 475 -13.11 17.37 -41.67
CA SER A 475 -12.73 16.34 -40.67
C SER A 475 -11.32 15.74 -41.08
N PRO A 476 -10.75 14.68 -40.47
CA PRO A 476 -9.29 14.42 -40.53
C PRO A 476 -8.77 13.44 -41.61
N GLU A 477 -7.50 13.61 -41.99
CA GLU A 477 -6.63 12.57 -42.60
C GLU A 477 -5.21 12.63 -41.97
N THR A 478 -4.71 11.52 -41.40
CA THR A 478 -3.83 10.51 -42.04
C THR A 478 -2.35 10.92 -42.15
N VAL A 479 -1.54 10.58 -41.14
CA VAL A 479 -0.06 10.58 -41.23
C VAL A 479 0.44 9.13 -41.32
N ARG A 480 1.34 8.86 -42.25
CA ARG A 480 1.80 7.50 -42.60
C ARG A 480 2.93 6.99 -41.70
N LEU A 481 2.99 5.66 -41.63
CA LEU A 481 4.15 4.87 -41.21
C LEU A 481 5.42 5.29 -41.95
N MET A 482 6.57 5.20 -41.27
CA MET A 482 7.89 5.26 -41.90
C MET A 482 8.80 4.20 -41.26
N GLU A 483 8.96 3.06 -41.94
CA GLU A 483 9.90 2.01 -41.53
C GLU A 483 11.34 2.37 -41.93
N SER A 484 12.32 1.93 -41.15
CA SER A 484 13.71 1.80 -41.62
C SER A 484 14.39 0.59 -40.95
N PRO A 485 15.30 -0.13 -41.62
CA PRO A 485 15.62 -1.51 -41.22
C PRO A 485 17.04 -1.72 -40.66
N LEU A 486 17.22 -2.89 -40.02
CA LEU A 486 18.45 -3.65 -39.74
C LEU A 486 19.40 -3.23 -38.59
N ARG A 487 19.39 -4.12 -37.58
CA ARG A 487 20.55 -4.76 -36.89
C ARG A 487 21.72 -3.91 -36.37
N SER A 488 21.92 -4.01 -35.05
CA SER A 488 23.21 -4.43 -34.48
C SER A 488 22.99 -5.24 -33.20
N GLU A 489 23.65 -6.37 -33.05
CA GLU A 489 23.60 -7.20 -31.83
C GLU A 489 24.30 -6.50 -30.66
N ARG A 490 23.71 -6.57 -29.45
CA ARG A 490 24.41 -6.26 -28.19
C ARG A 490 23.93 -7.19 -27.09
N ASN A 491 24.85 -8.00 -26.58
CA ASN A 491 24.64 -8.74 -25.34
C ASN A 491 24.44 -7.75 -24.18
N ILE A 492 23.35 -7.90 -23.45
CA ILE A 492 23.11 -7.23 -22.17
C ILE A 492 23.14 -8.34 -21.11
N PRO A 493 24.00 -8.27 -20.08
CA PRO A 493 24.01 -9.25 -19.01
C PRO A 493 22.73 -9.12 -18.16
N PRO A 494 22.22 -10.21 -17.56
CA PRO A 494 21.03 -10.15 -16.73
C PRO A 494 21.27 -9.25 -15.51
N VAL A 495 20.38 -8.29 -15.30
CA VAL A 495 20.26 -7.58 -14.03
C VAL A 495 19.51 -8.50 -13.08
N ILE A 496 20.16 -8.92 -12.01
CA ILE A 496 19.51 -9.65 -10.91
C ILE A 496 18.78 -8.61 -10.05
N CYS A 497 17.49 -8.86 -9.80
CA CYS A 497 16.67 -8.17 -8.81
C CYS A 497 16.23 -9.17 -7.73
#